data_AF-A0A2E7D9J4-F1
#
_entry.id   AF-A0A2E7D9J4-F1
#
_cell.length_a   1.000
_cell.length_b   1.000
_cell.length_c   1.000
_cell.angle_alpha   90.00
_cell.angle_beta   90.00
_cell.angle_gamma   90.00
#
_symmetry.space_group_name_H-M   'P 1'
#
loop_
_entity.id
_entity.type
_entity.pdbx_description
1 polymer ?
#
loop_
_entity_poly.entity_id
_entity_poly.type
_entity_poly.pdbx_seq_one_letter_code
_entity_poly.pdbx_strand_id
1 'polypeptide(L)'
;MENLSPPPKQVTFNADGAARIEGLGYVLAELVVNGYPVASRSLRSDAAIHDFSFKHTFKKSGWAAIRVFPNAHTNPIYVVVDDKPIRGTVDRARWCLAGVEQCWKSKQKTYAADEQADAKAAYDNARKVYSQLINEAK
;
A
#
# COMPACT_ATOMS: atom_id res chain seq x y z
N MET A 1 -28.67 26.50 8.72
CA MET A 1 -27.55 26.17 7.81
C MET A 1 -27.63 24.70 7.54
N GLU A 2 -27.86 24.34 6.29
CA GLU A 2 -28.05 22.97 5.82
C GLU A 2 -26.77 22.17 6.08
N ASN A 3 -26.89 21.06 6.84
CA ASN A 3 -25.84 20.07 7.02
C ASN A 3 -25.59 19.38 5.67
N LEU A 4 -24.85 20.04 4.78
CA LEU A 4 -24.30 19.41 3.59
C LEU A 4 -23.29 18.36 4.09
N SER A 5 -23.70 17.09 4.05
CA SER A 5 -22.79 15.96 4.27
C SER A 5 -21.57 16.16 3.38
N PRO A 6 -20.33 15.97 3.89
CA PRO A 6 -19.14 16.13 3.07
C PRO A 6 -19.26 15.24 1.82
N PRO A 7 -18.83 15.71 0.64
CA PRO A 7 -19.01 14.98 -0.61
C PRO A 7 -18.40 13.58 -0.47
N PRO A 8 -19.03 12.55 -1.05
CA PRO A 8 -18.54 11.19 -0.90
C PRO A 8 -17.13 11.11 -1.48
N LYS A 9 -16.18 10.65 -0.64
CA LYS A 9 -14.76 10.41 -0.93
C LYS A 9 -14.57 9.21 -1.85
N GLN A 10 -15.34 9.20 -2.94
CA GLN A 10 -15.49 8.09 -3.85
C GLN A 10 -14.55 8.27 -5.03
N VAL A 11 -13.64 7.33 -5.20
CA VAL A 11 -12.64 7.31 -6.26
C VAL A 11 -12.98 6.18 -7.23
N THR A 12 -12.86 6.48 -8.52
CA THR A 12 -12.92 5.49 -9.58
C THR A 12 -11.51 5.17 -10.04
N PHE A 13 -11.15 3.89 -10.04
CA PHE A 13 -9.87 3.37 -10.50
C PHE A 13 -10.12 2.70 -11.85
N ASN A 14 -9.67 3.34 -12.93
CA ASN A 14 -9.71 2.75 -14.27
C ASN A 14 -8.34 2.14 -14.57
N ALA A 15 -8.35 0.95 -15.13
CA ALA A 15 -7.14 0.28 -15.60
C ALA A 15 -7.47 -0.56 -16.81
N ASP A 16 -6.44 -0.79 -17.62
CA ASP A 16 -6.40 -1.84 -18.60
C ASP A 16 -5.49 -2.97 -18.08
N GLY A 17 -5.63 -4.15 -18.66
CA GLY A 17 -4.77 -5.27 -18.32
C GLY A 17 -5.01 -6.46 -19.23
N ALA A 18 -3.98 -7.29 -19.36
CA ALA A 18 -4.04 -8.54 -20.08
C ALA A 18 -3.58 -9.67 -19.17
N ALA A 19 -4.16 -10.86 -19.36
CA ALA A 19 -3.72 -12.07 -18.69
C ALA A 19 -3.60 -13.21 -19.69
N ARG A 20 -2.58 -14.05 -19.49
CA ARG A 20 -2.42 -15.31 -20.22
C ARG A 20 -1.87 -16.36 -19.28
N ILE A 21 -2.70 -17.33 -18.94
CA ILE A 21 -2.38 -18.52 -18.17
C ILE A 21 -3.11 -19.69 -18.86
N GLU A 22 -2.36 -20.64 -19.40
CA GLU A 22 -2.92 -21.79 -20.11
C GLU A 22 -3.80 -22.64 -19.20
N GLY A 23 -4.92 -23.14 -19.73
CA GLY A 23 -5.90 -23.93 -18.99
C GLY A 23 -6.79 -23.13 -18.03
N LEU A 24 -6.52 -21.85 -17.80
CA LEU A 24 -7.33 -20.97 -16.96
C LEU A 24 -8.17 -20.04 -17.84
N GLY A 25 -9.49 -19.98 -17.61
CA GLY A 25 -10.38 -19.10 -18.39
C GLY A 25 -10.32 -17.62 -17.98
N TYR A 26 -10.08 -17.35 -16.70
CA TYR A 26 -10.02 -16.01 -16.14
C TYR A 26 -9.06 -15.94 -14.95
N VAL A 27 -8.47 -14.76 -14.74
CA VAL A 27 -7.78 -14.39 -13.49
C VAL A 27 -8.59 -13.37 -12.72
N LEU A 28 -8.27 -13.19 -11.44
CA LEU A 28 -8.90 -12.19 -10.61
C LEU A 28 -8.05 -10.93 -10.54
N ALA A 29 -8.54 -9.83 -11.11
CA ALA A 29 -8.02 -8.51 -10.83
C ALA A 29 -8.70 -7.98 -9.55
N GLU A 30 -7.90 -7.59 -8.57
CA GLU A 30 -8.37 -7.13 -7.26
C GLU A 30 -7.97 -5.66 -7.03
N LEU A 31 -8.91 -4.84 -6.58
CA LEU A 31 -8.59 -3.57 -5.95
C LEU A 31 -8.15 -3.85 -4.52
N VAL A 32 -6.90 -3.50 -4.20
CA VAL A 32 -6.31 -3.57 -2.88
C VAL A 32 -6.33 -2.18 -2.26
N VAL A 33 -6.90 -2.05 -1.07
CA VAL A 33 -6.86 -0.81 -0.28
C VAL A 33 -6.17 -1.08 1.05
N ASN A 34 -5.12 -0.32 1.36
CA ASN A 34 -4.33 -0.46 2.58
C ASN A 34 -3.89 -1.91 2.87
N GLY A 35 -3.59 -2.69 1.84
CA GLY A 35 -3.11 -4.06 1.92
C GLY A 35 -4.19 -5.15 1.95
N TYR A 36 -5.47 -4.81 1.85
CA TYR A 36 -6.57 -5.79 1.78
C TYR A 36 -7.29 -5.73 0.43
N PRO A 37 -7.64 -6.88 -0.20
CA PRO A 37 -8.50 -6.88 -1.38
C PRO A 37 -9.92 -6.47 -0.96
N VAL A 38 -10.44 -5.40 -1.54
CA VAL A 38 -11.75 -4.83 -1.20
C VAL A 38 -12.79 -4.98 -2.31
N ALA A 39 -12.35 -5.30 -3.53
CA ALA A 39 -13.22 -5.60 -4.67
C ALA A 39 -12.43 -6.42 -5.70
N SER A 40 -13.15 -7.14 -6.56
CA SER A 40 -12.54 -7.94 -7.62
C SER A 40 -13.34 -7.93 -8.93
N ARG A 41 -12.65 -8.24 -10.03
CA ARG A 41 -13.19 -8.37 -11.40
C ARG A 41 -12.51 -9.55 -12.09
N SER A 42 -13.28 -10.34 -12.83
CA SER A 42 -12.71 -11.38 -13.69
C SER A 42 -12.09 -10.74 -14.93
N LEU A 43 -10.84 -11.08 -15.21
CA LEU A 43 -10.12 -10.70 -16.42
C LEU A 43 -9.90 -11.96 -17.26
N ARG A 44 -10.29 -11.95 -18.53
CA ARG A 44 -10.12 -13.12 -19.41
C ARG A 44 -8.64 -13.40 -19.61
N SER A 45 -8.30 -14.69 -19.59
CA SER A 45 -6.93 -15.19 -19.74
C SER A 45 -6.60 -15.48 -21.22
N ASP A 46 -6.96 -14.55 -22.11
CA ASP A 46 -6.90 -14.72 -23.57
C ASP A 46 -5.81 -13.87 -24.24
N ALA A 47 -4.91 -13.29 -23.44
CA ALA A 47 -3.86 -12.36 -23.86
C ALA A 47 -4.34 -11.03 -24.48
N ALA A 48 -5.66 -10.80 -24.57
CA ALA A 48 -6.18 -9.51 -25.00
C ALA A 48 -6.14 -8.50 -23.84
N ILE A 49 -6.01 -7.22 -24.18
CA ILE A 49 -6.16 -6.12 -23.23
C ILE A 49 -7.65 -5.91 -22.99
N HIS A 50 -8.05 -5.85 -21.72
CA HIS A 50 -9.42 -5.52 -21.32
C HIS A 50 -9.40 -4.33 -20.37
N ASP A 51 -10.32 -3.40 -20.60
CA ASP A 51 -10.58 -2.30 -19.67
C ASP A 51 -11.44 -2.79 -18.51
N PHE A 52 -11.14 -2.32 -17.30
CA PHE A 52 -11.96 -2.55 -16.13
C PHE A 52 -11.85 -1.40 -15.13
N SER A 53 -12.85 -1.29 -14.27
CA SER A 53 -12.90 -0.25 -13.27
C SER A 53 -13.41 -0.71 -11.92
N PHE A 54 -12.93 -0.02 -10.89
CA PHE A 54 -13.39 -0.17 -9.52
C PHE A 54 -13.85 1.16 -8.98
N LYS A 55 -14.85 1.12 -8.09
CA LYS A 55 -15.32 2.28 -7.36
C LYS A 55 -15.16 2.01 -5.86
N HIS A 56 -14.50 2.91 -5.14
CA HIS A 56 -14.29 2.75 -3.71
C HIS A 56 -14.44 4.08 -2.97
N THR A 57 -15.08 4.04 -1.81
CA THR A 57 -15.27 5.22 -0.96
C THR A 57 -14.31 5.17 0.23
N PHE A 58 -13.37 6.11 0.31
CA PHE A 58 -12.42 6.21 1.41
C PHE A 58 -13.04 6.94 2.60
N LYS A 59 -13.10 6.31 3.77
CA LYS A 59 -13.50 7.01 5.01
C LYS A 59 -12.36 7.87 5.59
N LYS A 60 -11.12 7.44 5.36
CA LYS A 60 -9.87 8.07 5.82
C LYS A 60 -8.81 7.95 4.72
N SER A 61 -7.76 8.77 4.79
CA SER A 61 -6.65 8.72 3.85
C SER A 61 -6.03 7.32 3.80
N GLY A 62 -5.64 6.88 2.62
CA GLY A 62 -5.11 5.55 2.40
C GLY A 62 -4.37 5.45 1.08
N TRP A 63 -4.01 4.22 0.72
CA TRP A 63 -3.50 3.92 -0.61
C TRP A 63 -4.29 2.79 -1.24
N ALA A 64 -4.29 2.78 -2.56
CA ALA A 64 -4.89 1.72 -3.37
C ALA A 64 -3.93 1.24 -4.46
N ALA A 65 -4.01 -0.03 -4.80
CA ALA A 65 -3.35 -0.62 -5.95
C ALA A 65 -4.27 -1.66 -6.58
N ILE A 66 -4.08 -1.95 -7.85
CA ILE A 66 -4.72 -3.09 -8.51
C ILE A 66 -3.70 -4.22 -8.55
N ARG A 67 -4.11 -5.45 -8.26
CA ARG A 67 -3.27 -6.64 -8.40
C ARG A 67 -3.97 -7.79 -9.10
N VAL A 68 -3.19 -8.64 -9.74
CA VAL A 68 -3.57 -10.00 -10.11
C VAL A 68 -2.64 -10.93 -9.32
N PHE A 69 -3.17 -11.55 -8.27
CA PHE A 69 -2.35 -12.39 -7.39
C PHE A 69 -1.98 -13.72 -8.07
N PRO A 70 -0.74 -14.23 -7.94
CA PRO A 70 0.45 -13.60 -7.32
C PRO A 70 1.35 -12.85 -8.32
N ASN A 71 0.91 -12.64 -9.56
CA ASN A 71 1.79 -12.33 -10.69
C ASN A 71 2.06 -10.84 -10.93
N ALA A 72 1.11 -9.94 -10.65
CA ALA A 72 1.23 -8.54 -11.04
C ALA A 72 0.53 -7.59 -10.06
N HIS A 73 1.03 -6.36 -9.97
CA HIS A 73 0.34 -5.25 -9.32
C HIS A 73 0.77 -3.91 -9.90
N THR A 74 -0.07 -2.88 -9.74
CA THR A 74 0.30 -1.50 -10.03
C THR A 74 1.11 -0.90 -8.88
N ASN A 75 1.78 0.22 -9.13
CA ASN A 75 2.27 1.05 -8.03
C ASN A 75 1.08 1.56 -7.19
N PRO A 76 1.24 1.70 -5.87
CA PRO A 76 0.19 2.24 -5.03
C PRO A 76 -0.02 3.72 -5.37
N ILE A 77 -1.29 4.13 -5.44
CA ILE A 77 -1.68 5.53 -5.49
C ILE A 77 -2.27 5.96 -4.15
N TYR A 78 -1.90 7.16 -3.71
CA TYR A 78 -2.30 7.72 -2.43
C TYR A 78 -3.58 8.55 -2.59
N VAL A 79 -4.55 8.29 -1.72
CA VAL A 79 -5.79 9.05 -1.62
C VAL A 79 -5.78 9.80 -0.30
N VAL A 80 -5.63 11.12 -0.37
CA VAL A 80 -5.67 12.01 0.78
C VAL A 80 -7.10 12.50 0.98
N VAL A 81 -7.56 12.43 2.22
CA VAL A 81 -8.91 12.71 2.63
C VAL A 81 -8.88 13.74 3.75
N ASP A 82 -9.59 14.85 3.57
CA ASP A 82 -9.66 15.98 4.52
C ASP A 82 -8.26 16.50 4.94
N ASP A 83 -7.28 16.44 4.04
CA ASP A 83 -5.86 16.75 4.30
C ASP A 83 -5.22 15.98 5.47
N LYS A 84 -5.83 14.86 5.87
CA LYS A 84 -5.31 14.01 6.95
C LYS A 84 -4.23 13.07 6.43
N PRO A 85 -3.20 12.76 7.22
CA PRO A 85 -2.17 11.84 6.79
C PRO A 85 -2.71 10.40 6.68
N ILE A 86 -2.01 9.58 5.90
CA ILE A 86 -2.26 8.13 5.86
C ILE A 86 -1.76 7.52 7.17
N ARG A 87 -2.64 6.76 7.83
CA ARG A 87 -2.33 6.08 9.11
C ARG A 87 -2.79 4.62 9.07
N GLY A 88 -1.84 3.72 9.33
CA GLY A 88 -2.07 2.28 9.51
C GLY A 88 -2.52 1.95 10.94
N THR A 89 -2.67 0.65 11.23
CA THR A 89 -2.85 0.19 12.63
C THR A 89 -1.53 0.32 13.40
N VAL A 90 -1.62 0.45 14.73
CA VAL A 90 -0.44 0.49 15.61
C VAL A 90 0.46 -0.73 15.42
N ASP A 91 -0.13 -1.90 15.17
CA ASP A 91 0.62 -3.15 14.98
C ASP A 91 1.49 -3.13 13.72
N ARG A 92 1.06 -2.42 12.67
CA ARG A 92 1.90 -2.23 11.48
C ARG A 92 3.13 -1.37 11.79
N ALA A 93 2.97 -0.32 12.59
CA ALA A 93 4.10 0.51 13.00
C ALA A 93 5.07 -0.28 13.91
N ARG A 94 4.55 -1.11 14.82
CA ARG A 94 5.36 -2.03 15.64
C ARG A 94 6.11 -3.04 14.78
N TRP A 95 5.44 -3.63 13.79
CA TRP A 95 6.06 -4.55 12.85
C TRP A 95 7.17 -3.89 12.03
N CYS A 96 6.93 -2.69 11.51
CA CYS A 96 7.95 -1.93 10.78
C CYS A 96 9.15 -1.60 11.67
N LEU A 97 8.93 -1.18 12.94
CA LEU A 97 10.02 -0.95 13.88
C LEU A 97 10.85 -2.21 14.14
N ALA A 98 10.20 -3.35 14.38
CA ALA A 98 10.88 -4.63 14.53
C ALA A 98 11.68 -5.00 13.27
N GLY A 99 11.15 -4.72 12.09
CA GLY A 99 11.86 -4.88 10.82
C GLY A 99 13.11 -4.00 10.72
N VAL A 100 13.05 -2.73 11.14
CA VAL A 100 14.22 -1.84 11.21
C VAL A 100 15.30 -2.43 12.10
N GLU A 101 14.95 -2.94 13.28
CA GLU A 101 15.92 -3.58 14.17
C GLU A 101 16.54 -4.86 13.58
N GLN A 102 15.72 -5.69 12.95
CA GLN A 102 16.20 -6.91 12.31
C GLN A 102 17.13 -6.61 11.13
N CYS A 103 16.80 -5.59 10.32
CA CYS A 103 17.66 -5.10 9.24
C CYS A 103 18.98 -4.58 9.80
N TRP A 104 18.97 -3.74 10.84
CA TRP A 104 20.20 -3.22 11.45
C TRP A 104 21.08 -4.35 11.98
N LYS A 105 20.50 -5.27 12.76
CA LYS A 105 21.21 -6.43 13.31
C LYS A 105 21.94 -7.23 12.21
N SER A 106 21.29 -7.38 11.06
CA SER A 106 21.81 -8.17 9.93
C SER A 106 22.79 -7.41 9.04
N LYS A 107 22.62 -6.09 8.88
CA LYS A 107 23.34 -5.27 7.88
C LYS A 107 24.42 -4.37 8.47
N GLN A 108 24.40 -4.07 9.77
CA GLN A 108 25.35 -3.11 10.37
C GLN A 108 26.82 -3.46 10.14
N LYS A 109 27.15 -4.74 9.94
CA LYS A 109 28.53 -5.21 9.70
C LYS A 109 28.92 -5.19 8.21
N THR A 110 27.97 -4.92 7.31
CA THR A 110 28.19 -4.94 5.86
C THR A 110 28.41 -3.56 5.26
N TYR A 111 28.20 -2.48 6.03
CA TYR A 111 28.52 -1.13 5.59
C TYR A 111 30.03 -0.91 5.64
N ALA A 112 30.54 -0.07 4.74
CA ALA A 112 31.92 0.36 4.80
C ALA A 112 32.17 1.21 6.06
N ALA A 113 33.42 1.28 6.50
CA ALA A 113 33.76 1.96 7.76
C ALA A 113 33.42 3.46 7.73
N ASP A 114 33.56 4.10 6.57
CA ASP A 114 33.20 5.49 6.30
C ASP A 114 31.69 5.73 6.16
N GLU A 115 30.91 4.70 5.81
CA GLU A 115 29.43 4.77 5.72
C GLU A 115 28.72 4.44 7.04
N GLN A 116 29.44 3.90 8.04
CA GLN A 116 28.84 3.35 9.26
C GLN A 116 28.01 4.39 10.05
N ALA A 117 28.51 5.63 10.11
CA ALA A 117 27.86 6.72 10.82
C ALA A 117 26.54 7.13 10.14
N ASP A 118 26.56 7.29 8.81
CA ASP A 118 25.39 7.66 8.01
C ASP A 118 24.35 6.53 8.02
N ALA A 119 24.78 5.28 7.89
CA ALA A 119 23.92 4.13 8.04
C ALA A 119 23.24 4.15 9.41
N LYS A 120 23.99 4.33 10.50
CA LYS A 120 23.40 4.40 11.85
C LYS A 120 22.38 5.53 11.96
N ALA A 121 22.69 6.72 11.45
CA ALA A 121 21.80 7.88 11.48
C ALA A 121 20.49 7.62 10.73
N ALA A 122 20.54 6.97 9.55
CA ALA A 122 19.36 6.61 8.78
C ALA A 122 18.44 5.63 9.54
N TYR A 123 19.02 4.61 10.19
CA TYR A 123 18.26 3.66 11.01
C TYR A 123 17.68 4.32 12.27
N ASP A 124 18.43 5.20 12.93
CA ASP A 124 17.94 5.95 14.10
C ASP A 124 16.77 6.87 13.74
N ASN A 125 16.83 7.52 12.57
CA ASN A 125 15.69 8.28 12.05
C ASN A 125 14.46 7.38 11.83
N ALA A 126 14.63 6.21 11.22
CA ALA A 126 13.53 5.26 11.04
C ALA A 126 12.93 4.79 12.38
N ARG A 127 13.78 4.48 13.38
CA ARG A 127 13.34 4.14 14.75
C ARG A 127 12.49 5.24 15.36
N LYS A 128 12.94 6.49 15.23
CA LYS A 128 12.23 7.67 15.75
C LYS A 128 10.85 7.79 15.09
N VAL A 129 10.78 7.72 13.76
CA VAL A 129 9.53 7.83 13.01
C VAL A 129 8.53 6.74 13.43
N TYR A 130 8.92 5.47 13.46
CA TYR A 130 7.99 4.40 13.83
C TYR A 130 7.59 4.47 15.32
N SER A 131 8.50 4.87 16.21
CA SER A 131 8.17 5.10 17.62
C SER A 131 7.16 6.23 17.80
N GLN A 132 7.29 7.32 17.04
CA GLN A 132 6.32 8.41 17.02
C GLN A 132 4.95 7.93 16.55
N LEU A 133 4.88 7.18 15.44
CA LEU A 133 3.63 6.62 14.92
C LEU A 133 2.94 5.69 15.93
N ILE A 134 3.71 4.89 16.69
CA ILE A 134 3.17 4.02 17.74
C ILE A 134 2.57 4.85 18.88
N ASN A 135 3.23 5.95 19.26
CA ASN A 135 2.77 6.82 20.34
C ASN A 135 1.55 7.68 19.95
N GLU A 136 1.43 8.04 18.68
CA GLU A 136 0.27 8.75 18.11
C GLU A 136 -0.98 7.87 18.00
N ALA A 137 -0.82 6.54 17.93
CA ALA A 137 -1.92 5.60 17.69
C ALA A 137 -2.77 5.28 18.94
N LYS A 138 -2.78 6.19 19.93
CA LYS A 138 -3.59 6.08 21.16
C LYS A 138 -5.05 6.43 20.92
#